data_AF-A0A1F2VN36-F1
#
_entry.id   AF-A0A1F2VN36-F1
#
_cell.length_a   1.000
_cell.length_b   1.000
_cell.length_c   1.000
_cell.angle_alpha   90.00
_cell.angle_beta   90.00
_cell.angle_gamma   90.00
#
_symmetry.space_group_name_H-M   'P 1'
#
loop_
_entity.id
_entity.type
_entity.pdbx_description
1 polymer ?
#
loop_
_entity_poly.entity_id
_entity_poly.type
_entity_poly.pdbx_seq_one_letter_code
_entity_poly.pdbx_strand_id
1 'polypeptide(L)' 'MLPVMKTTVSSKGQIVLPAEIRRRDRIEAGQEFEVERLDRGEYRLLRRTARLNEGVVDWLLACPEKGFFAPIESESTDTL' A
#
# COMPACT_ATOMS: atom_id res chain seq x y z
N MET A 1 15.27 -21.38 3.53
CA MET A 1 14.00 -21.64 4.23
C MET A 1 13.46 -20.31 4.73
N LEU A 2 12.22 -19.95 4.39
CA LEU A 2 11.58 -18.76 4.98
C LEU A 2 11.23 -19.07 6.45
N PRO A 3 11.35 -18.10 7.37
CA PRO A 3 11.08 -18.36 8.78
C PRO A 3 9.58 -18.63 9.02
N VAL A 4 9.28 -19.68 9.79
CA VAL A 4 7.92 -19.98 10.27
C VAL A 4 7.75 -19.30 11.62
N MET A 5 6.74 -18.43 11.73
CA MET A 5 6.38 -17.76 12.97
C MET A 5 4.94 -18.07 13.34
N LYS A 6 4.70 -18.22 14.64
CA LYS A 6 3.34 -18.42 15.17
C LYS A 6 2.73 -17.07 15.52
N THR A 7 1.43 -16.97 15.32
CA THR A 7 0.60 -15.89 15.84
C THR A 7 -0.75 -16.47 16.27
N THR A 8 -1.50 -15.71 17.05
CA THR A 8 -2.80 -16.13 17.58
C THR A 8 -3.86 -15.14 17.10
N VAL A 9 -5.07 -15.66 16.87
CA VAL A 9 -6.24 -14.82 16.61
C VAL A 9 -6.56 -14.04 17.89
N SER A 10 -6.63 -12.72 17.80
CA SER A 10 -6.98 -11.88 18.94
C SER A 10 -8.44 -12.08 19.37
N SER A 11 -8.82 -11.58 20.55
CA SER A 11 -10.23 -11.57 20.98
C SER A 11 -11.16 -10.79 20.03
N LYS A 12 -10.60 -9.94 19.17
CA LYS A 12 -11.32 -9.21 18.12
C LYS A 12 -11.38 -9.96 16.79
N GLY A 13 -10.91 -11.21 16.74
CA GLY A 13 -10.88 -12.02 15.51
C GLY A 13 -9.75 -11.67 14.54
N GLN A 14 -8.75 -10.88 14.96
CA GLN A 14 -7.67 -10.43 14.08
C GLN A 14 -6.47 -11.37 14.11
N ILE A 15 -5.90 -11.70 12.96
CA ILE A 15 -4.59 -12.35 12.85
C ILE A 15 -3.52 -11.26 12.85
N VAL A 16 -2.74 -11.17 13.93
CA VAL A 16 -1.69 -10.18 14.03
C VAL A 16 -0.43 -10.70 13.36
N LEU A 17 0.02 -10.08 12.26
CA LEU A 17 1.31 -10.43 11.66
C LEU A 17 2.45 -10.18 12.66
N PRO A 18 3.34 -11.15 12.93
CA PRO A 18 4.47 -10.97 13.84
C PRO A 18 5.30 -9.73 13.51
N ALA A 19 5.76 -9.02 14.54
CA ALA A 19 6.48 -7.75 14.38
C ALA A 19 7.75 -7.89 13.53
N GLU A 20 8.42 -9.04 13.57
CA GLU A 20 9.60 -9.31 12.76
C GLU A 20 9.28 -9.36 11.25
N ILE A 21 8.19 -10.03 10.85
CA ILE A 21 7.71 -10.05 9.47
C ILE A 21 7.32 -8.64 9.03
N ARG A 22 6.54 -7.92 9.86
CA ARG A 22 6.10 -6.55 9.54
C ARG A 22 7.27 -5.61 9.26
N ARG A 23 8.33 -5.65 10.08
CA ARG A 23 9.52 -4.80 9.89
C ARG A 23 10.31 -5.19 8.66
N ARG A 24 10.53 -6.49 8.45
CA ARG A 24 11.30 -7.02 7.32
C ARG A 24 10.66 -6.67 5.98
N ASP A 25 9.33 -6.80 5.91
CA ASP A 25 8.57 -6.67 4.66
C ASP A 25 7.90 -5.30 4.51
N ARG A 26 8.20 -4.36 5.42
CA ARG A 26 7.63 -2.99 5.47
C ARG A 26 6.11 -3.00 5.35
N ILE A 27 5.49 -3.81 6.20
CA ILE A 27 4.03 -3.93 6.29
C ILE A 27 3.52 -2.87 7.26
N GLU A 28 2.74 -1.94 6.74
CA GLU A 28 2.24 -0.76 7.44
C GLU A 28 0.72 -0.79 7.56
N ALA A 29 0.19 0.00 8.51
CA ALA A 29 -1.26 0.10 8.70
C ALA A 29 -1.93 0.69 7.44
N GLY A 30 -3.08 0.15 7.06
CA GLY A 30 -3.82 0.57 5.86
C GLY A 30 -3.49 -0.21 4.59
N GLN A 31 -2.42 -1.01 4.58
CA GLN A 31 -2.15 -1.93 3.48
C GLN A 31 -3.16 -3.08 3.46
N GLU A 32 -3.60 -3.44 2.27
CA GLU A 32 -4.63 -4.46 2.06
C GLU A 32 -4.02 -5.82 1.74
N PHE A 33 -4.65 -6.88 2.24
CA PHE A 33 -4.33 -8.25 1.92
C PHE A 33 -5.59 -8.98 1.47
N GLU A 34 -5.46 -9.80 0.44
CA GLU A 34 -6.44 -10.81 0.08
C GLU A 34 -6.24 -12.03 0.99
N VAL A 35 -7.36 -12.59 1.46
CA VAL A 35 -7.39 -13.80 2.29
C VAL A 35 -7.97 -14.92 1.44
N GLU A 36 -7.14 -15.86 1.04
CA GLU A 36 -7.54 -17.03 0.27
C GLU A 36 -7.54 -18.26 1.18
N ARG A 37 -8.61 -19.05 1.16
CA ARG A 37 -8.65 -20.37 1.80
C ARG A 37 -8.19 -21.42 0.79
N LEU A 38 -7.07 -22.08 1.06
CA LEU A 38 -6.52 -23.12 0.20
C LEU A 38 -7.11 -24.50 0.56
N ASP A 39 -7.22 -24.79 1.86
CA ASP A 39 -7.82 -26.03 2.39
C ASP A 39 -8.38 -25.80 3.82
N ARG A 40 -8.81 -26.86 4.51
CA ARG A 40 -9.20 -26.85 5.92
C ARG A 40 -7.98 -26.59 6.80
N GLY A 41 -7.95 -25.40 7.41
CA GLY A 41 -6.86 -24.98 8.29
C GLY A 41 -5.71 -24.32 7.55
N GLU A 42 -5.76 -24.24 6.22
CA GLU A 42 -4.73 -23.62 5.40
C GLU A 42 -5.26 -22.37 4.70
N TYR A 43 -4.60 -21.25 4.98
CA TYR A 43 -4.97 -19.93 4.48
C TYR A 43 -3.74 -19.21 3.97
N ARG A 44 -3.91 -18.44 2.89
CA ARG A 44 -2.88 -17.59 2.31
C ARG A 44 -3.30 -16.13 2.44
N LEU A 45 -2.37 -15.31 2.91
CA LEU A 45 -2.47 -13.86 2.88
C LEU A 45 -1.63 -13.34 1.71
N LEU A 46 -2.28 -12.71 0.73
CA LEU A 46 -1.62 -12.11 -0.43
C LEU A 46 -1.68 -10.59 -0.29
N ARG A 47 -0.53 -9.93 -0.20
CA ARG A 47 -0.48 -8.47 -0.16
C ARG A 47 -1.00 -7.94 -1.49
N ARG A 48 -2.03 -7.10 -1.46
CA ARG A 48 -2.43 -6.36 -2.66
C ARG A 48 -1.34 -5.35 -2.95
N THR A 49 -0.88 -5.30 -4.20
CA THR A 49 0.02 -4.23 -4.62
C THR A 49 -0.65 -2.90 -4.29
N ALA A 50 0.19 -1.97 -3.84
CA ALA A 50 -0.10 -0.56 -3.68
C ALA A 50 -1.13 -0.05 -4.71
N ARG A 51 -1.97 0.91 -4.31
CA ARG A 51 -2.84 1.61 -5.28
C ARG A 51 -1.96 2.04 -6.45
N LEU A 52 -2.44 1.91 -7.69
CA LEU A 52 -1.66 2.18 -8.91
C LEU A 52 -0.82 3.46 -8.88
N ASN A 53 -1.21 4.45 -8.06
CA ASN A 53 -0.59 5.75 -7.94
C ASN A 53 0.23 5.97 -6.65
N GLU A 54 0.44 4.95 -5.81
CA GLU A 54 1.27 5.07 -4.61
C GLU A 54 2.70 5.41 -5.01
N GLY A 55 3.28 6.45 -4.40
CA GLY A 55 4.61 6.95 -4.75
C GLY A 55 4.69 7.78 -6.04
N VAL A 56 3.58 7.95 -6.79
CA VAL A 56 3.59 8.79 -8.01
C VAL A 56 3.83 10.26 -7.66
N VAL A 57 3.24 10.76 -6.57
CA VAL A 57 3.46 12.15 -6.14
C VAL A 57 4.91 12.35 -5.73
N ASP A 58 5.49 11.44 -4.95
CA ASP A 58 6.89 11.51 -4.55
C ASP A 58 7.83 11.43 -5.76
N TRP A 59 7.49 10.59 -6.75
CA TRP A 59 8.22 10.50 -8.01
C TRP A 59 8.13 11.80 -8.83
N LEU A 60 6.96 12.40 -8.95
CA LEU A 60 6.77 13.70 -9.62
C LEU A 60 7.56 14.81 -8.90
N LEU A 61 7.56 14.81 -7.57
CA LEU A 61 8.32 15.76 -6.76
C LEU A 61 9.84 15.49 -6.78
N ALA A 62 10.28 14.27 -7.08
CA ALA A 62 11.68 13.95 -7.27
C ALA A 62 12.25 14.42 -8.63
N CYS A 63 11.41 14.92 -9.56
CA CYS A 63 11.88 15.47 -10.83
C CYS A 63 12.94 16.57 -10.58
N PRO A 64 14.18 16.43 -11.07
CA PRO A 64 15.26 17.38 -10.80
C PRO A 64 15.03 18.74 -11.48
N GLU A 65 14.32 18.74 -12.61
CA GLU A 65 13.91 19.95 -13.31
C GLU A 65 12.70 20.59 -12.60
N LYS A 66 12.89 21.81 -12.10
CA LYS A 66 11.87 22.61 -11.39
C LYS A 66 11.46 23.82 -12.21
N GLY A 67 10.28 24.37 -11.94
CA GLY A 67 9.82 25.59 -12.60
C GLY A 67 9.35 25.42 -14.04
N PHE A 68 9.02 24.19 -14.46
CA PHE A 68 8.43 23.90 -15.77
C PHE A 68 6.98 24.40 -15.91
N PHE A 69 6.34 24.82 -14.82
CA PHE A 69 4.99 25.37 -14.84
C PHE A 69 5.06 26.88 -15.10
N ALA A 70 4.72 27.29 -16.30
CA ALA A 70 4.51 28.70 -16.63
C ALA A 70 3.05 29.06 -16.33
N PRO A 71 2.78 30.08 -15.49
CA PRO A 71 1.42 30.56 -15.29
C PRO A 71 0.89 31.11 -16.61
N ILE A 72 -0.29 30.65 -17.02
CA ILE A 72 -1.07 31.24 -18.09
C ILE A 72 -2.16 32.11 -17.47
N GLU A 73 -2.51 33.21 -18.12
CA GLU A 73 -3.66 34.00 -17.68
C GLU A 73 -4.94 33.14 -17.80
N SER A 74 -5.74 33.13 -16.74
CA SER A 74 -6.99 32.37 -16.72
C SER A 74 -8.02 33.11 -17.56
N GLU A 75 -8.37 32.58 -18.72
CA GLU A 75 -9.53 33.06 -19.49
C GLU A 75 -10.80 32.37 -18.99
N SER A 76 -11.88 33.13 -18.84
CA SER A 76 -13.19 32.60 -18.43
C SER A 76 -13.89 31.93 -19.61
N THR A 77 -14.49 30.76 -19.37
CA THR A 77 -15.39 30.07 -20.32
C THR A 77 -16.86 30.45 -20.15
N ASP A 78 -17.17 31.55 -19.45
CA ASP A 78 -18.55 32.00 -19.19
C ASP A 78 -19.39 32.28 -20.47
N THR A 79 -18.76 32.32 -21.65
CA THR A 79 -19.43 32.58 -22.94
C THR A 79 -19.42 31.40 -23.92
N LEU A 80 -19.08 30.18 -23.46
CA LEU A 80 -19.20 28.93 -24.25
C LEU A 80 -20.45 28.10 -23.89
#